data_AF-A0A972SQF8-F1
#
_entry.id   AF-A0A972SQF8-F1
#
_cell.length_a   1.000
_cell.length_b   1.000
_cell.length_c   1.000
_cell.angle_alpha   90.00
_cell.angle_beta   90.00
_cell.angle_gamma   90.00
#
_symmetry.space_group_name_H-M   'P 1'
#
loop_
_entity.id
_entity.type
_entity.pdbx_description
1 polymer ?
#
loop_
_entity_poly.entity_id
_entity_poly.type
_entity_poly.pdbx_seq_one_letter_code
_entity_poly.pdbx_strand_id
1 'polypeptide(L)'
;MTVTIVGWTVFAILILVFLALDLGVFNRKAHVVHVREALLWTGFWVALAMLFCGGVYWFEGHHKALEFLAGYLIEYSLSVDNLFVFLMIFGYFQVPPQYEHKALFWGILGALVIRAVFIFAGVALIERFEWIIYVFGLFLIFTAAKMAVSTDREVHPEKNPVLKGLRRIMPVDHSFDGGRFFLVKDGIRHATPLFAVVLALETTDILFAVDSIPAVLAITTDPFIVYTSNVFAILGLRSLFFALSGLMRIFHYLHWGLVVILSFVGVKMLLSHLVMIPVFVSLGVIVGVLALSILASVLWPKPIEEGDTGVSLDGGHPPA
;
A
#
# COMPACT_ATOMS: atom_id res chain seq x y z
N MET A 1 -0.58 -18.21 -24.92
CA MET A 1 -2.02 -18.20 -24.59
C MET A 1 -2.48 -19.33 -23.67
N THR A 2 -1.74 -20.44 -23.53
CA THR A 2 -2.11 -21.54 -22.60
C THR A 2 -1.67 -21.29 -21.15
N VAL A 3 -0.60 -20.52 -20.95
CA VAL A 3 -0.03 -20.22 -19.61
C VAL A 3 -0.85 -19.16 -18.84
N THR A 4 -1.66 -18.33 -19.52
CA THR A 4 -2.39 -17.24 -18.88
C THR A 4 -3.61 -17.68 -18.09
N ILE A 5 -4.56 -18.43 -18.66
CA ILE A 5 -5.83 -18.73 -17.95
C ILE A 5 -5.59 -19.60 -16.71
N VAL A 6 -4.72 -20.59 -16.82
CA VAL A 6 -4.38 -21.49 -15.70
C VAL A 6 -3.65 -20.70 -14.60
N GLY A 7 -2.66 -19.87 -14.96
CA GLY A 7 -1.96 -19.00 -14.01
C GLY A 7 -2.90 -18.06 -13.27
N TRP A 8 -3.79 -17.35 -14.00
CA TRP A 8 -4.81 -16.48 -13.42
C TRP A 8 -5.77 -17.24 -12.51
N THR A 9 -6.21 -18.44 -12.90
CA THR A 9 -7.15 -19.25 -12.11
C THR A 9 -6.50 -19.75 -10.82
N VAL A 10 -5.28 -20.32 -10.91
CA VAL A 10 -4.52 -20.77 -9.74
C VAL A 10 -4.25 -19.60 -8.80
N PHE A 11 -3.87 -18.45 -9.34
CA PHE A 11 -3.62 -17.26 -8.55
C PHE A 11 -4.89 -16.71 -7.88
N ALA A 12 -6.03 -16.68 -8.58
CA ALA A 12 -7.31 -16.28 -8.01
C ALA A 12 -7.74 -17.20 -6.87
N ILE A 13 -7.58 -18.52 -7.03
CA ILE A 13 -7.84 -19.50 -5.96
C ILE A 13 -6.92 -19.24 -4.77
N LEU A 14 -5.63 -19.01 -5.02
CA LEU A 14 -4.64 -18.73 -4.00
C LEU A 14 -4.94 -17.43 -3.23
N ILE A 15 -5.36 -16.37 -3.91
CA ILE A 15 -5.87 -15.14 -3.30
C ILE A 15 -7.06 -15.44 -2.40
N LEU A 16 -8.08 -16.15 -2.92
CA LEU A 16 -9.28 -16.46 -2.15
C LEU A 16 -8.97 -17.28 -0.91
N VAL A 17 -8.03 -18.22 -1.00
CA VAL A 17 -7.52 -18.98 0.16
C VAL A 17 -6.84 -18.05 1.15
N PHE A 18 -5.99 -17.13 0.70
CA PHE A 18 -5.33 -16.17 1.60
C PHE A 18 -6.31 -15.23 2.28
N LEU A 19 -7.30 -14.70 1.56
CA LEU A 19 -8.36 -13.89 2.15
C LEU A 19 -9.21 -14.71 3.13
N ALA A 20 -9.50 -15.96 2.82
CA ALA A 20 -10.25 -16.84 3.71
C ALA A 20 -9.47 -17.19 4.98
N LEU A 21 -8.15 -17.41 4.88
CA LEU A 21 -7.27 -17.60 6.04
C LEU A 21 -7.19 -16.32 6.88
N ASP A 22 -7.06 -15.16 6.22
CA ASP A 22 -7.02 -13.84 6.86
C ASP A 22 -8.30 -13.54 7.66
N LEU A 23 -9.47 -13.89 7.12
CA LEU A 23 -10.77 -13.72 7.76
C LEU A 23 -11.09 -14.81 8.79
N GLY A 24 -10.81 -16.07 8.48
CA GLY A 24 -11.34 -17.22 9.21
C GLY A 24 -10.43 -17.71 10.35
N VAL A 25 -9.12 -17.70 10.14
CA VAL A 25 -8.15 -18.29 11.09
C VAL A 25 -7.47 -17.21 11.92
N PHE A 26 -7.04 -16.11 11.29
CA PHE A 26 -6.27 -15.06 11.98
C PHE A 26 -7.13 -14.08 12.77
N ASN A 27 -8.45 -14.02 12.53
CA ASN A 27 -9.30 -12.89 12.96
C ASN A 27 -10.58 -13.28 13.72
N ARG A 28 -10.64 -14.46 14.34
CA ARG A 28 -11.85 -14.85 15.09
C ARG A 28 -12.06 -14.04 16.39
N LYS A 29 -11.05 -13.32 16.88
CA LYS A 29 -11.12 -12.47 18.09
C LYS A 29 -10.31 -11.18 17.91
N ALA A 30 -10.95 -10.04 18.19
CA ALA A 30 -10.27 -8.74 18.26
C ALA A 30 -9.26 -8.77 19.41
N HIS A 31 -7.98 -8.76 19.10
CA HIS A 31 -6.89 -8.66 20.06
C HIS A 31 -5.86 -7.65 19.54
N VAL A 32 -5.16 -6.98 20.44
CA VAL A 32 -4.10 -6.04 20.05
C VAL A 32 -2.90 -6.86 19.59
N VAL A 33 -2.49 -6.68 18.33
CA VAL A 33 -1.35 -7.40 17.76
C VAL A 33 -0.06 -6.81 18.31
N HIS A 34 0.74 -7.64 18.99
CA HIS A 34 2.06 -7.21 19.46
C HIS A 34 3.07 -7.14 18.30
N VAL A 35 4.04 -6.22 18.40
CA VAL A 35 5.08 -6.00 17.38
C VAL A 35 5.79 -7.30 16.94
N ARG A 36 6.11 -8.20 17.88
CA ARG A 36 6.76 -9.48 17.57
C ARG A 36 5.91 -10.37 16.67
N GLU A 37 4.62 -10.45 16.97
CA GLU A 37 3.66 -11.21 16.17
C GLU A 37 3.49 -10.57 14.79
N ALA A 38 3.39 -9.23 14.74
CA ALA A 38 3.31 -8.49 13.49
C ALA A 38 4.53 -8.69 12.58
N LEU A 39 5.74 -8.74 13.15
CA LEU A 39 6.98 -9.03 12.41
C LEU A 39 7.02 -10.46 11.87
N LEU A 40 6.56 -11.45 12.65
CA LEU A 40 6.45 -12.84 12.18
C LEU A 40 5.47 -12.94 11.00
N TRP A 41 4.31 -12.30 11.11
CA TRP A 41 3.35 -12.24 10.01
C TRP A 41 3.91 -11.54 8.77
N THR A 42 4.63 -10.44 8.96
CA THR A 42 5.29 -9.74 7.87
C THR A 42 6.31 -10.65 7.17
N GLY A 43 7.13 -11.36 7.94
CA GLY A 43 8.09 -12.35 7.42
C GLY A 43 7.41 -13.50 6.66
N PHE A 44 6.26 -13.97 7.15
CA PHE A 44 5.46 -14.98 6.45
C PHE A 44 4.99 -14.50 5.08
N TRP A 45 4.43 -13.29 4.99
CA TRP A 45 3.97 -12.72 3.72
C TRP A 45 5.12 -12.47 2.74
N VAL A 46 6.27 -11.99 3.23
CA VAL A 46 7.48 -11.83 2.41
C VAL A 46 7.97 -13.18 1.89
N ALA A 47 8.05 -14.20 2.75
CA ALA A 47 8.47 -15.54 2.35
C ALA A 47 7.54 -16.14 1.30
N LEU A 48 6.24 -15.90 1.41
CA LEU A 48 5.23 -16.34 0.46
C LEU A 48 5.36 -15.65 -0.90
N ALA A 49 5.64 -14.34 -0.90
CA ALA A 49 5.96 -13.59 -2.12
C ALA A 49 7.24 -14.11 -2.79
N MET A 50 8.28 -14.42 -2.00
CA MET A 50 9.52 -15.02 -2.51
C MET A 50 9.31 -16.43 -3.04
N LEU A 51 8.46 -17.24 -2.41
CA LEU A 51 8.08 -18.56 -2.91
C LEU A 51 7.35 -18.45 -4.26
N PHE A 52 6.42 -17.50 -4.38
CA PHE A 52 5.76 -17.24 -5.65
C PHE A 52 6.75 -16.76 -6.73
N CYS A 53 7.68 -15.88 -6.38
CA CYS A 53 8.78 -15.46 -7.26
C CYS A 53 9.62 -16.66 -7.73
N GLY A 54 9.93 -17.61 -6.84
CA GLY A 54 10.59 -18.87 -7.20
C GLY A 54 9.76 -19.73 -8.14
N GLY A 55 8.43 -19.75 -7.96
CA GLY A 55 7.49 -20.37 -8.90
C GLY A 55 7.54 -19.71 -10.28
N VAL A 56 7.47 -18.37 -10.34
CA VAL A 56 7.61 -17.59 -11.58
C VAL A 56 8.96 -17.90 -12.25
N TYR A 57 10.06 -17.97 -11.48
CA TYR A 57 11.38 -18.34 -12.01
C TYR A 57 11.37 -19.72 -12.69
N TRP A 58 10.70 -20.71 -12.10
CA TRP A 58 10.63 -22.06 -12.63
C TRP A 58 9.73 -22.19 -13.87
N PHE A 59 8.58 -21.52 -13.88
CA PHE A 59 7.57 -21.66 -14.94
C PHE A 59 7.69 -20.64 -16.06
N GLU A 60 8.01 -19.39 -15.74
CA GLU A 60 8.08 -18.24 -16.68
C GLU A 60 9.51 -17.79 -16.97
N GLY A 61 10.49 -18.28 -16.20
CA GLY A 61 11.91 -18.03 -16.38
C GLY A 61 12.45 -16.83 -15.60
N HIS A 62 13.78 -16.65 -15.72
CA HIS A 62 14.54 -15.69 -14.92
C HIS A 62 14.09 -14.23 -15.10
N HIS A 63 13.79 -13.82 -16.34
CA HIS A 63 13.44 -12.43 -16.63
C HIS A 63 12.13 -12.02 -15.93
N LYS A 64 11.09 -12.86 -16.02
CA LYS A 64 9.78 -12.62 -15.38
C LYS A 64 9.87 -12.63 -13.86
N ALA A 65 10.73 -13.46 -13.28
CA ALA A 65 10.98 -13.46 -11.84
C ALA A 65 11.65 -12.14 -11.38
N LEU A 66 12.60 -11.60 -12.16
CA LEU A 66 13.20 -10.30 -11.85
C LEU A 66 12.18 -9.16 -11.97
N GLU A 67 11.31 -9.18 -12.99
CA GLU A 67 10.20 -8.24 -13.13
C GLU A 67 9.26 -8.31 -11.92
N PHE A 68 8.88 -9.51 -11.50
CA PHE A 68 8.04 -9.72 -10.31
C PHE A 68 8.70 -9.16 -9.06
N LEU A 69 9.98 -9.47 -8.83
CA LEU A 69 10.71 -9.03 -7.64
C LEU A 69 10.87 -7.50 -7.62
N ALA A 70 11.18 -6.89 -8.76
CA ALA A 70 11.27 -5.44 -8.88
C ALA A 70 9.91 -4.76 -8.64
N GLY A 71 8.84 -5.27 -9.26
CA GLY A 71 7.48 -4.77 -9.05
C GLY A 71 7.02 -4.92 -7.59
N TYR A 72 7.32 -6.07 -6.98
CA TYR A 72 7.02 -6.35 -5.58
C TYR A 72 7.75 -5.37 -4.65
N LEU A 73 9.05 -5.13 -4.85
CA LEU A 73 9.81 -4.22 -4.00
C LEU A 73 9.39 -2.75 -4.15
N ILE A 74 9.10 -2.30 -5.38
CA ILE A 74 8.56 -0.95 -5.61
C ILE A 74 7.25 -0.81 -4.85
N GLU A 75 6.32 -1.74 -5.06
CA GLU A 75 5.01 -1.65 -4.42
C GLU A 75 5.08 -1.78 -2.91
N TYR A 76 5.89 -2.71 -2.39
CA TYR A 76 6.05 -2.94 -0.97
C TYR A 76 6.67 -1.73 -0.27
N SER A 77 7.68 -1.09 -0.90
CA SER A 77 8.30 0.11 -0.35
C SER A 77 7.37 1.33 -0.37
N LEU A 78 6.63 1.55 -1.46
CA LEU A 78 5.61 2.60 -1.52
C LEU A 78 4.47 2.33 -0.54
N SER A 79 4.08 1.06 -0.36
CA SER A 79 3.08 0.67 0.62
C SER A 79 3.48 1.00 2.06
N VAL A 80 4.77 0.93 2.42
CA VAL A 80 5.25 1.37 3.75
C VAL A 80 5.02 2.88 3.95
N ASP A 81 5.27 3.69 2.93
CA ASP A 81 5.01 5.13 3.01
C ASP A 81 3.51 5.45 3.12
N ASN A 82 2.69 4.65 2.41
CA ASN A 82 1.23 4.74 2.47
C ASN A 82 0.68 4.45 3.88
N LEU A 83 1.34 3.59 4.66
CA LEU A 83 0.94 3.28 6.04
C LEU A 83 0.98 4.50 6.96
N PHE A 84 1.90 5.45 6.75
CA PHE A 84 1.91 6.70 7.53
C PHE A 84 0.64 7.51 7.30
N VAL A 85 0.15 7.56 6.06
CA VAL A 85 -1.12 8.22 5.75
C VAL A 85 -2.29 7.48 6.40
N PHE A 86 -2.26 6.15 6.45
CA PHE A 86 -3.30 5.38 7.13
C PHE A 86 -3.34 5.68 8.63
N LEU A 87 -2.17 5.76 9.28
CA LEU A 87 -2.05 6.15 10.68
C LEU A 87 -2.59 7.56 10.93
N MET A 88 -2.28 8.53 10.06
CA MET A 88 -2.81 9.88 10.17
C MET A 88 -4.34 9.92 10.00
N ILE A 89 -4.90 9.12 9.08
CA ILE A 89 -6.35 8.99 8.92
C ILE A 89 -6.99 8.40 10.18
N PHE A 90 -6.43 7.32 10.74
CA PHE A 90 -6.94 6.71 11.97
C PHE A 90 -6.85 7.63 13.17
N GLY A 91 -5.72 8.33 13.34
CA GLY A 91 -5.53 9.34 14.38
C GLY A 91 -6.52 10.49 14.25
N TYR A 92 -6.72 11.01 13.03
CA TYR A 92 -7.68 12.09 12.75
C TYR A 92 -9.13 11.68 13.10
N PHE A 93 -9.57 10.48 12.70
CA PHE A 93 -10.91 9.98 13.00
C PHE A 93 -11.04 9.37 14.40
N GLN A 94 -9.95 9.34 15.19
CA GLN A 94 -9.86 8.70 16.51
C GLN A 94 -10.43 7.28 16.49
N VAL A 95 -10.00 6.48 15.51
CA VAL A 95 -10.50 5.12 15.32
C VAL A 95 -10.05 4.24 16.49
N PRO A 96 -10.97 3.60 17.22
CA PRO A 96 -10.59 2.63 18.25
C PRO A 96 -9.78 1.47 17.65
N PRO A 97 -8.69 1.00 18.30
CA PRO A 97 -7.79 -0.03 17.75
C PRO A 97 -8.50 -1.31 17.28
N GLN A 98 -9.57 -1.71 17.98
CA GLN A 98 -10.39 -2.87 17.63
C GLN A 98 -11.10 -2.76 16.26
N TYR A 99 -11.28 -1.54 15.72
CA TYR A 99 -11.91 -1.30 14.42
C TYR A 99 -10.90 -1.00 13.30
N GLU A 100 -9.64 -0.69 13.62
CA GLU A 100 -8.57 -0.49 12.63
C GLU A 100 -8.40 -1.72 11.74
N HIS A 101 -8.41 -2.92 12.35
CA HIS A 101 -8.35 -4.19 11.61
C HIS A 101 -9.46 -4.32 10.56
N LYS A 102 -10.68 -3.93 10.93
CA LYS A 102 -11.83 -4.00 10.02
C LYS A 102 -11.72 -2.97 8.91
N ALA A 103 -11.28 -1.75 9.24
CA ALA A 103 -11.04 -0.71 8.24
C ALA A 103 -9.97 -1.13 7.23
N LEU A 104 -8.83 -1.64 7.71
CA LEU A 104 -7.74 -2.14 6.87
C LEU A 104 -8.17 -3.32 5.99
N PHE A 105 -8.96 -4.26 6.52
CA PHE A 105 -9.44 -5.39 5.73
C PHE A 105 -10.27 -4.93 4.53
N TRP A 106 -11.26 -4.05 4.76
CA TRP A 106 -12.08 -3.52 3.68
C TRP A 106 -11.27 -2.62 2.73
N GLY A 107 -10.33 -1.84 3.28
CA GLY A 107 -9.36 -1.03 2.54
C GLY A 107 -8.49 -1.84 1.58
N ILE A 108 -7.96 -2.99 2.04
CA ILE A 108 -7.15 -3.89 1.21
C ILE A 108 -8.01 -4.52 0.10
N LEU A 109 -9.23 -4.96 0.43
CA LEU A 109 -10.12 -5.58 -0.55
C LEU A 109 -10.50 -4.59 -1.67
N GLY A 110 -10.83 -3.35 -1.34
CA GLY A 110 -11.13 -2.32 -2.34
C GLY A 110 -9.88 -1.91 -3.13
N ALA A 111 -8.74 -1.73 -2.47
CA ALA A 111 -7.45 -1.47 -3.11
C ALA A 111 -7.12 -2.53 -4.17
N LEU A 112 -7.29 -3.82 -3.88
CA LEU A 112 -7.03 -4.92 -4.83
C LEU A 112 -7.88 -4.81 -6.11
N VAL A 113 -9.14 -4.39 -5.98
CA VAL A 113 -10.04 -4.21 -7.14
C VAL A 113 -9.66 -2.97 -7.93
N ILE A 114 -9.46 -1.84 -7.25
CA ILE A 114 -9.08 -0.58 -7.87
C ILE A 114 -7.75 -0.73 -8.61
N ARG A 115 -6.76 -1.37 -8.00
CA ARG A 115 -5.47 -1.62 -8.63
C ARG A 115 -5.57 -2.53 -9.83
N ALA A 116 -6.42 -3.57 -9.79
CA ALA A 116 -6.69 -4.35 -10.99
C ALA A 116 -7.15 -3.44 -12.14
N VAL A 117 -8.14 -2.57 -11.88
CA VAL A 117 -8.65 -1.62 -12.87
C VAL A 117 -7.54 -0.70 -13.39
N PHE A 118 -6.75 -0.09 -12.49
CA PHE A 118 -5.67 0.83 -12.87
C PHE A 118 -4.56 0.13 -13.66
N ILE A 119 -4.18 -1.09 -13.28
CA ILE A 119 -3.15 -1.87 -13.98
C ILE A 119 -3.61 -2.22 -15.39
N PHE A 120 -4.81 -2.81 -15.53
CA PHE A 120 -5.32 -3.17 -16.86
C PHE A 120 -5.55 -1.94 -17.73
N ALA A 121 -6.05 -0.84 -17.16
CA ALA A 121 -6.20 0.42 -17.88
C ALA A 121 -4.84 1.00 -18.29
N GLY A 122 -3.85 0.99 -17.40
CA GLY A 122 -2.50 1.49 -17.65
C GLY A 122 -1.77 0.70 -18.73
N VAL A 123 -1.82 -0.64 -18.68
CA VAL A 123 -1.27 -1.51 -19.73
C VAL A 123 -1.95 -1.22 -21.06
N ALA A 124 -3.29 -1.20 -21.10
CA ALA A 124 -4.03 -0.93 -22.33
C ALA A 124 -3.73 0.46 -22.91
N LEU A 125 -3.43 1.45 -22.05
CA LEU A 125 -3.06 2.79 -22.48
C LEU A 125 -1.67 2.81 -23.10
N ILE A 126 -0.68 2.12 -22.50
CA ILE A 126 0.68 2.00 -23.02
C ILE A 126 0.70 1.25 -24.36
N GLU A 127 -0.06 0.15 -24.47
CA GLU A 127 -0.14 -0.64 -25.70
C GLU A 127 -0.79 0.13 -26.86
N ARG A 128 -1.73 1.04 -26.56
CA ARG A 128 -2.43 1.83 -27.59
C ARG A 128 -1.71 3.14 -27.93
N PHE A 129 -1.00 3.72 -26.98
CA PHE A 129 -0.41 5.05 -27.11
C PHE A 129 1.03 5.04 -26.59
N GLU A 130 1.99 4.78 -27.47
CA GLU A 130 3.42 4.72 -27.09
C GLU A 130 3.89 5.98 -26.35
N TRP A 131 3.39 7.16 -26.74
CA TRP A 131 3.78 8.43 -26.12
C TRP A 131 3.32 8.58 -24.66
N ILE A 132 2.40 7.75 -24.18
CA ILE A 132 1.93 7.82 -22.79
C ILE A 132 3.03 7.48 -21.79
N ILE A 133 4.04 6.71 -22.21
CA ILE A 133 5.18 6.39 -21.35
C ILE A 133 5.91 7.65 -20.91
N TYR A 134 5.97 8.69 -21.76
CA TYR A 134 6.56 9.97 -21.40
C TYR A 134 5.70 10.77 -20.43
N VAL A 135 4.37 10.68 -20.56
CA VAL A 135 3.43 11.31 -19.62
C VAL A 135 3.60 10.70 -18.24
N PHE A 136 3.62 9.37 -18.16
CA PHE A 136 3.89 8.66 -16.92
C PHE A 136 5.28 8.99 -16.37
N GLY A 137 6.31 9.02 -17.22
CA GLY A 137 7.66 9.41 -16.79
C GLY A 137 7.71 10.81 -16.19
N LEU A 138 7.14 11.80 -16.87
CA LEU A 138 7.07 13.19 -16.39
C LEU A 138 6.25 13.30 -15.09
N PHE A 139 5.15 12.55 -15.02
CA PHE A 139 4.31 12.49 -13.84
C PHE A 139 5.09 11.93 -12.62
N LEU A 140 5.88 10.87 -12.79
CA LEU A 140 6.73 10.32 -11.72
C LEU A 140 7.82 11.30 -11.25
N ILE A 141 8.44 12.05 -12.18
CA ILE A 141 9.39 13.10 -11.80
C ILE A 141 8.69 14.20 -11.00
N PHE A 142 7.49 14.60 -11.43
CA PHE A 142 6.72 15.62 -10.75
C PHE A 142 6.33 15.17 -9.33
N THR A 143 5.87 13.93 -9.16
CA THR A 143 5.49 13.40 -7.85
C THR A 143 6.70 13.26 -6.93
N ALA A 144 7.83 12.77 -7.45
CA ALA A 144 9.09 12.74 -6.71
C ALA A 144 9.54 14.13 -6.25
N ALA A 145 9.50 15.13 -7.13
CA ALA A 145 9.85 16.51 -6.80
C ALA A 145 8.90 17.10 -5.74
N LYS A 146 7.60 16.87 -5.88
CA LYS A 146 6.59 17.28 -4.89
C LYS A 146 6.84 16.64 -3.53
N MET A 147 7.16 15.35 -3.50
CA MET A 147 7.51 14.61 -2.29
C MET A 147 8.79 15.14 -1.63
N ALA A 148 9.81 15.49 -2.41
CA ALA A 148 11.06 16.05 -1.88
C ALA A 148 10.88 17.39 -1.17
N VAL A 149 9.98 18.25 -1.67
CA VAL A 149 9.72 19.58 -1.12
C VAL A 149 8.72 19.53 0.04
N SER A 150 7.79 18.58 0.04
CA SER A 150 6.72 18.47 1.05
C SER A 150 7.14 17.50 2.16
N THR A 151 7.83 17.99 3.20
CA THR A 151 8.28 17.15 4.33
C THR A 151 7.16 16.83 5.32
N ASP A 152 6.21 17.76 5.53
CA ASP A 152 5.03 17.50 6.36
C ASP A 152 3.82 17.17 5.49
N ARG A 153 3.50 15.87 5.41
CA ARG A 153 2.22 15.41 4.85
C ARG A 153 1.13 15.60 5.91
N GLU A 154 0.74 16.83 6.21
CA GLU A 154 -0.51 17.05 6.95
C GLU A 154 -1.68 16.60 6.06
N VAL A 155 -2.12 15.36 6.26
CA VAL A 155 -3.33 14.86 5.62
C VAL A 155 -4.49 15.47 6.37
N HIS A 156 -5.31 16.25 5.68
CA HIS A 156 -6.55 16.79 6.21
C HIS A 156 -7.73 16.01 5.59
N PRO A 157 -8.20 14.90 6.21
CA PRO A 157 -9.33 14.12 5.68
C PRO A 157 -10.59 14.97 5.47
N GLU A 158 -10.78 16.03 6.26
CA GLU A 158 -11.90 16.99 6.09
C GLU A 158 -11.95 17.67 4.72
N LYS A 159 -10.78 17.86 4.11
CA LYS A 159 -10.68 18.49 2.79
C LYS A 159 -10.88 17.47 1.66
N ASN A 160 -10.90 16.17 1.95
CA ASN A 160 -11.09 15.13 0.95
C ASN A 160 -12.45 15.32 0.24
N PRO A 161 -12.46 15.53 -1.09
CA PRO A 161 -13.69 15.76 -1.85
C PRO A 161 -14.69 14.61 -1.72
N VAL A 162 -14.19 13.38 -1.56
CA VAL A 162 -15.02 12.18 -1.41
C VAL A 162 -15.76 12.21 -0.07
N LEU A 163 -15.09 12.62 1.01
CA LEU A 163 -15.72 12.78 2.33
C LEU A 163 -16.71 13.95 2.38
N LYS A 164 -16.43 15.05 1.67
CA LYS A 164 -17.40 16.14 1.49
C LYS A 164 -18.63 15.70 0.72
N GLY A 165 -18.42 14.90 -0.33
CA GLY A 165 -19.50 14.27 -1.09
C GLY A 165 -20.37 13.37 -0.22
N LEU A 166 -19.76 12.52 0.61
CA LEU A 166 -20.46 11.65 1.55
C LEU A 166 -21.36 12.45 2.50
N ARG A 167 -20.82 13.49 3.15
CA ARG A 167 -21.58 14.38 4.06
C ARG A 167 -22.73 15.11 3.37
N ARG A 168 -22.67 15.29 2.05
CA ARG A 168 -23.73 15.90 1.25
C ARG A 168 -24.81 14.90 0.83
N ILE A 169 -24.45 13.64 0.65
CA ILE A 169 -25.38 12.57 0.23
C ILE A 169 -26.13 11.99 1.42
N MET A 170 -25.48 11.83 2.59
CA MET A 170 -26.12 11.27 3.78
C MET A 170 -25.55 11.82 5.09
N PRO A 171 -26.34 11.83 6.18
CA PRO A 171 -25.85 12.21 7.50
C PRO A 171 -24.75 11.26 7.99
N VAL A 172 -23.72 11.80 8.65
CA VAL A 172 -22.63 11.03 9.26
C VAL A 172 -22.79 11.10 10.78
N ASP A 173 -22.84 9.94 11.43
CA ASP A 173 -22.87 9.80 12.89
C ASP A 173 -21.46 9.92 13.48
N HIS A 174 -21.36 10.15 14.80
CA HIS A 174 -20.08 10.19 15.52
C HIS A 174 -19.75 8.86 16.21
N SER A 175 -20.69 7.93 16.30
CA SER A 175 -20.51 6.65 16.99
C SER A 175 -20.05 5.54 16.03
N PHE A 176 -19.06 4.75 16.46
CA PHE A 176 -18.58 3.56 15.75
C PHE A 176 -19.50 2.34 15.90
N ASP A 177 -20.53 2.41 16.76
CA ASP A 177 -21.63 1.46 17.00
C ASP A 177 -21.38 -0.02 16.57
N GLY A 178 -20.50 -0.70 17.33
CA GLY A 178 -20.18 -2.11 17.11
C GLY A 178 -19.44 -2.41 15.80
N GLY A 179 -18.85 -1.39 15.15
CA GLY A 179 -18.13 -1.50 13.89
C GLY A 179 -19.05 -1.66 12.68
N ARG A 180 -20.34 -1.29 12.78
CA ARG A 180 -21.24 -1.25 11.60
C ARG A 180 -20.85 -0.09 10.69
N PHE A 181 -21.02 -0.24 9.39
CA PHE A 181 -20.76 0.85 8.44
C PHE A 181 -21.92 1.85 8.34
N PHE A 182 -23.14 1.35 8.48
CA PHE A 182 -24.35 2.14 8.40
C PHE A 182 -25.24 1.86 9.60
N LEU A 183 -25.91 2.91 10.06
CA LEU A 183 -26.87 2.87 11.15
C LEU A 183 -28.20 3.45 10.68
N VAL A 184 -29.29 3.01 11.28
CA VAL A 184 -30.59 3.63 11.06
C VAL A 184 -30.97 4.32 12.36
N LYS A 185 -31.07 5.66 12.33
CA LYS A 185 -31.58 6.49 13.42
C LYS A 185 -32.79 7.25 12.89
N ASP A 186 -33.90 7.18 13.64
CA ASP A 186 -35.15 7.86 13.30
C ASP A 186 -35.64 7.60 11.86
N GLY A 187 -35.45 6.38 11.36
CA GLY A 187 -35.83 5.97 10.01
C GLY A 187 -34.88 6.42 8.88
N ILE A 188 -33.84 7.20 9.20
CA ILE A 188 -32.84 7.70 8.24
C ILE A 188 -31.57 6.85 8.34
N ARG A 189 -30.95 6.52 7.19
CA ARG A 189 -29.64 5.84 7.17
C ARG A 189 -28.51 6.84 7.39
N HIS A 190 -27.74 6.63 8.43
CA HIS A 190 -26.52 7.37 8.76
C HIS A 190 -25.29 6.54 8.37
N ALA A 191 -24.29 7.18 7.78
CA ALA A 191 -22.96 6.61 7.67
C ALA A 191 -22.24 6.73 9.02
N THR A 192 -21.49 5.70 9.40
CA THR A 192 -20.62 5.76 10.59
C THR A 192 -19.26 6.36 10.26
N PRO A 193 -18.48 6.79 11.28
CA PRO A 193 -17.10 7.18 11.08
C PRO A 193 -16.26 6.06 10.45
N LEU A 194 -16.56 4.79 10.74
CA LEU A 194 -15.84 3.66 10.15
C LEU A 194 -15.99 3.59 8.63
N PHE A 195 -17.17 3.91 8.10
CA PHE A 195 -17.38 3.97 6.65
C PHE A 195 -16.61 5.13 6.02
N ALA A 196 -16.62 6.30 6.67
CA ALA A 196 -15.83 7.45 6.25
C ALA A 196 -14.32 7.14 6.24
N VAL A 197 -13.83 6.42 7.24
CA VAL A 197 -12.44 5.96 7.32
C VAL A 197 -12.10 5.05 6.15
N VAL A 198 -12.89 4.00 5.88
CA VAL A 198 -12.65 3.11 4.72
C VAL A 198 -12.65 3.91 3.43
N LEU A 199 -13.60 4.83 3.24
CA LEU A 199 -13.67 5.67 2.05
C LEU A 199 -12.44 6.58 1.90
N ALA A 200 -11.92 7.10 3.01
CA ALA A 200 -10.69 7.88 3.02
C ALA A 200 -9.47 7.02 2.63
N LEU A 201 -9.36 5.81 3.20
CA LEU A 201 -8.30 4.85 2.87
C LEU A 201 -8.33 4.48 1.38
N GLU A 202 -9.50 4.15 0.83
CA GLU A 202 -9.67 3.82 -0.60
C GLU A 202 -9.30 5.00 -1.51
N THR A 203 -9.73 6.22 -1.15
CA THR A 203 -9.38 7.41 -1.91
C THR A 203 -7.87 7.64 -1.91
N THR A 204 -7.26 7.45 -0.75
CA THR A 204 -5.82 7.57 -0.58
C THR A 204 -5.06 6.48 -1.36
N ASP A 205 -5.52 5.22 -1.36
CA ASP A 205 -4.91 4.17 -2.17
C ASP A 205 -5.02 4.46 -3.67
N ILE A 206 -6.14 5.02 -4.15
CA ILE A 206 -6.23 5.52 -5.53
C ILE A 206 -5.13 6.53 -5.82
N LEU A 207 -4.94 7.52 -4.94
CA LEU A 207 -3.89 8.54 -5.12
C LEU A 207 -2.50 7.90 -5.16
N PHE A 208 -2.25 6.87 -4.35
CA PHE A 208 -0.99 6.15 -4.37
C PHE A 208 -0.81 5.25 -5.59
N ALA A 209 -1.87 4.61 -6.06
CA ALA A 209 -1.86 3.78 -7.27
C ALA A 209 -1.54 4.62 -8.52
N VAL A 210 -1.93 5.89 -8.54
CA VAL A 210 -1.58 6.82 -9.62
C VAL A 210 -0.05 6.99 -9.73
N ASP A 211 0.69 6.91 -8.62
CA ASP A 211 2.15 7.01 -8.61
C ASP A 211 2.82 5.64 -8.78
N SER A 212 2.33 4.61 -8.07
CA SER A 212 2.99 3.30 -8.02
C SER A 212 2.78 2.46 -9.27
N ILE A 213 1.60 2.53 -9.90
CA ILE A 213 1.28 1.70 -11.08
C ILE A 213 2.13 2.11 -12.29
N PRO A 214 2.26 3.41 -12.66
CA PRO A 214 3.19 3.79 -13.73
C PRO A 214 4.64 3.37 -13.45
N ALA A 215 5.07 3.43 -12.19
CA ALA A 215 6.43 3.02 -11.82
C ALA A 215 6.66 1.51 -12.03
N VAL A 216 5.69 0.66 -11.70
CA VAL A 216 5.78 -0.78 -11.97
C VAL A 216 5.65 -1.07 -13.48
N LEU A 217 4.80 -0.33 -14.20
CA LEU A 217 4.66 -0.46 -15.66
C LEU A 217 5.94 -0.09 -16.43
N ALA A 218 6.80 0.75 -15.85
CA ALA A 218 8.14 1.04 -16.37
C ALA A 218 9.12 -0.14 -16.25
N ILE A 219 8.79 -1.14 -15.44
CA ILE A 219 9.56 -2.38 -15.29
C ILE A 219 9.02 -3.45 -16.23
N THR A 220 7.71 -3.66 -16.23
CA THR A 220 7.05 -4.66 -17.07
C THR A 220 5.62 -4.23 -17.42
N THR A 221 5.21 -4.52 -18.65
CA THR A 221 3.84 -4.33 -19.12
C THR A 221 3.01 -5.61 -19.04
N ASP A 222 3.56 -6.70 -18.48
CA ASP A 222 2.83 -7.95 -18.30
C ASP A 222 1.80 -7.84 -17.16
N PRO A 223 0.49 -7.83 -17.46
CA PRO A 223 -0.53 -7.61 -16.45
C PRO A 223 -0.51 -8.66 -15.34
N PHE A 224 -0.10 -9.89 -15.64
CA PHE A 224 -0.04 -10.96 -14.64
C PHE A 224 1.07 -10.70 -13.64
N ILE A 225 2.28 -10.35 -14.12
CA ILE A 225 3.41 -10.03 -13.24
C ILE A 225 3.13 -8.76 -12.43
N VAL A 226 2.63 -7.70 -13.07
CA VAL A 226 2.30 -6.44 -12.39
C VAL A 226 1.25 -6.70 -11.30
N TYR A 227 0.13 -7.36 -11.64
CA TYR A 227 -0.95 -7.57 -10.68
C TYR A 227 -0.55 -8.51 -9.53
N THR A 228 0.10 -9.64 -9.84
CA THR A 228 0.52 -10.59 -8.81
C THR A 228 1.52 -9.98 -7.84
N SER A 229 2.54 -9.26 -8.32
CA SER A 229 3.51 -8.60 -7.43
C SER A 229 2.86 -7.55 -6.53
N ASN A 230 1.87 -6.84 -7.07
CA ASN A 230 1.13 -5.81 -6.36
C ASN A 230 0.24 -6.39 -5.25
N VAL A 231 -0.49 -7.46 -5.56
CA VAL A 231 -1.30 -8.20 -4.59
C VAL A 231 -0.42 -8.73 -3.46
N PHE A 232 0.71 -9.37 -3.75
CA PHE A 232 1.61 -9.88 -2.70
C PHE A 232 2.17 -8.78 -1.82
N ALA A 233 2.45 -7.59 -2.38
CA ALA A 233 2.89 -6.45 -1.59
C ALA A 233 1.80 -5.93 -0.63
N ILE A 234 0.54 -5.89 -1.09
CA ILE A 234 -0.59 -5.35 -0.31
C ILE A 234 -1.12 -6.34 0.72
N LEU A 235 -1.11 -7.65 0.45
CA LEU A 235 -1.60 -8.64 1.41
C LEU A 235 -0.80 -8.62 2.73
N GLY A 236 0.49 -8.27 2.67
CA GLY A 236 1.34 -8.07 3.85
C GLY A 236 1.12 -6.75 4.59
N LEU A 237 0.34 -5.82 4.04
CA LEU A 237 0.18 -4.45 4.54
C LEU A 237 -0.44 -4.42 5.94
N ARG A 238 -1.39 -5.31 6.23
CA ARG A 238 -2.04 -5.37 7.56
C ARG A 238 -1.06 -5.73 8.67
N SER A 239 -0.25 -6.78 8.48
CA SER A 239 0.78 -7.14 9.47
C SER A 239 1.86 -6.09 9.55
N LEU A 240 2.21 -5.49 8.40
CA LEU A 240 3.20 -4.43 8.33
C LEU A 240 2.74 -3.17 9.07
N PHE A 241 1.46 -2.81 9.01
CA PHE A 241 0.88 -1.69 9.77
C PHE A 241 1.12 -1.86 11.28
N PHE A 242 0.83 -3.03 11.85
CA PHE A 242 1.04 -3.28 13.28
C PHE A 242 2.51 -3.46 13.66
N ALA A 243 3.35 -3.92 12.72
CA ALA A 243 4.79 -3.96 12.93
C ALA A 243 5.36 -2.54 12.92
N LEU A 244 4.91 -1.71 11.97
CA LEU A 244 5.41 -0.38 11.70
C LEU A 244 4.95 0.64 12.75
N SER A 245 3.73 0.53 13.29
CA SER A 245 3.26 1.43 14.35
C SER A 245 4.20 1.44 15.57
N GLY A 246 4.85 0.31 15.86
CA GLY A 246 5.91 0.22 16.88
C GLY A 246 7.32 0.55 16.41
N LEU A 247 7.58 0.56 15.09
CA LEU A 247 8.89 0.72 14.45
C LEU A 247 9.00 1.98 13.56
N MET A 248 8.04 2.92 13.64
CA MET A 248 7.97 4.10 12.75
C MET A 248 9.31 4.86 12.65
N ARG A 249 10.05 4.87 13.76
CA ARG A 249 11.37 5.52 13.90
C ARG A 249 12.45 4.97 12.96
N ILE A 250 12.34 3.71 12.54
CA ILE A 250 13.34 3.02 11.69
C ILE A 250 13.13 3.32 10.19
N PHE A 251 12.03 3.97 9.81
CA PHE A 251 11.70 4.23 8.40
C PHE A 251 11.71 5.72 8.04
N HIS A 252 12.30 6.58 8.88
CA HIS A 252 12.24 8.02 8.66
C HIS A 252 12.88 8.48 7.33
N TYR A 253 13.96 7.85 6.87
CA TYR A 253 14.57 8.17 5.57
C TYR A 253 13.98 7.38 4.38
N LEU A 254 12.98 6.54 4.60
CA LEU A 254 12.36 5.78 3.51
C LEU A 254 11.70 6.71 2.49
N HIS A 255 11.07 7.79 2.95
CA HIS A 255 10.48 8.83 2.08
C HIS A 255 11.49 9.37 1.06
N TRP A 256 12.73 9.65 1.47
CA TRP A 256 13.80 10.09 0.57
C TRP A 256 14.25 9.00 -0.41
N GLY A 257 14.25 7.73 0.04
CA GLY A 257 14.50 6.60 -0.85
C GLY A 257 13.47 6.50 -1.96
N LEU A 258 12.18 6.69 -1.62
CA LEU A 258 11.09 6.69 -2.59
C LEU A 258 11.21 7.84 -3.60
N VAL A 259 11.58 9.05 -3.16
CA VAL A 259 11.88 10.17 -4.06
C VAL A 259 12.93 9.79 -5.10
N VAL A 260 14.02 9.14 -4.67
CA VAL A 260 15.10 8.71 -5.57
C VAL A 260 14.62 7.62 -6.53
N ILE A 261 13.86 6.63 -6.04
CA ILE A 261 13.32 5.54 -6.86
C ILE A 261 12.36 6.09 -7.91
N LEU A 262 11.39 6.93 -7.52
CA LEU A 262 10.42 7.52 -8.44
C LEU A 262 11.12 8.43 -9.47
N SER A 263 12.12 9.20 -9.06
CA SER A 263 12.94 10.00 -9.97
C SER A 263 13.67 9.12 -10.99
N PHE A 264 14.33 8.06 -10.53
CA PHE A 264 15.04 7.13 -11.40
C PHE A 264 14.10 6.45 -12.39
N VAL A 265 12.96 5.94 -11.93
CA VAL A 265 11.97 5.28 -12.79
C VAL A 265 11.35 6.27 -13.78
N GLY A 266 11.05 7.50 -13.36
CA GLY A 266 10.57 8.56 -14.25
C GLY A 266 11.57 8.89 -15.36
N VAL A 267 12.85 9.04 -15.02
CA VAL A 267 13.92 9.25 -16.01
C VAL A 267 14.03 8.06 -16.96
N LYS A 268 13.98 6.83 -16.44
CA LYS A 268 13.98 5.60 -17.26
C LYS A 268 12.83 5.62 -18.27
N MET A 269 11.63 6.00 -17.87
CA MET A 269 10.47 6.09 -18.77
C MET A 269 10.65 7.15 -19.85
N LEU A 270 11.18 8.33 -19.49
CA LEU A 270 11.47 9.41 -20.44
C LEU A 270 12.57 9.03 -21.44
N LEU A 271 13.51 8.18 -21.04
CA LEU A 271 14.61 7.71 -21.88
C LEU A 271 14.30 6.38 -22.59
N SER A 272 13.10 5.83 -22.45
CA SER A 272 12.74 4.48 -22.91
C SER A 272 13.03 4.22 -24.39
N HIS A 273 12.90 5.23 -25.25
CA HIS A 273 13.19 5.13 -26.69
C HIS A 273 14.65 5.40 -27.06
N LEU A 274 15.47 5.94 -26.15
CA LEU A 274 16.89 6.25 -26.36
C LEU A 274 17.80 5.19 -25.71
N VAL A 275 17.44 4.71 -24.53
CA VAL A 275 18.22 3.80 -23.71
C VAL A 275 17.30 2.77 -23.05
N MET A 276 17.44 1.50 -23.41
CA MET A 276 16.76 0.42 -22.70
C MET A 276 17.57 0.02 -21.47
N ILE A 277 17.13 0.45 -20.28
CA ILE A 277 17.74 0.06 -19.01
C ILE A 277 17.28 -1.36 -18.65
N PRO A 278 18.19 -2.34 -18.52
CA PRO A 278 17.82 -3.70 -18.16
C PRO A 278 17.15 -3.79 -16.79
N VAL A 279 16.22 -4.74 -16.63
CA VAL A 279 15.46 -4.94 -15.39
C VAL A 279 16.38 -5.17 -14.18
N PHE A 280 17.47 -5.93 -14.33
CA PHE A 280 18.41 -6.18 -13.23
C PHE A 280 19.11 -4.91 -12.73
N VAL A 281 19.36 -3.93 -13.61
CA VAL A 281 19.93 -2.63 -13.23
C VAL A 281 18.90 -1.84 -12.43
N SER A 282 17.65 -1.78 -12.92
CA SER A 282 16.56 -1.14 -12.19
C SER A 282 16.37 -1.76 -10.80
N LEU A 283 16.35 -3.09 -10.72
CA LEU A 283 16.25 -3.83 -9.46
C LEU A 283 17.42 -3.51 -8.52
N GLY A 284 18.65 -3.49 -9.03
CA GLY A 284 19.83 -3.15 -8.25
C GLY A 284 19.78 -1.74 -7.67
N VAL A 285 19.31 -0.75 -8.45
CA VAL A 285 19.09 0.62 -7.98
C VAL A 285 18.02 0.65 -6.90
N ILE A 286 16.86 0.00 -7.12
CA ILE A 286 15.76 -0.04 -6.14
C ILE A 286 16.22 -0.66 -4.83
N VAL A 287 16.82 -1.85 -4.88
CA VAL A 287 17.34 -2.54 -3.69
C VAL A 287 18.41 -1.71 -2.99
N GLY A 288 19.34 -1.13 -3.74
CA GLY A 288 20.43 -0.31 -3.20
C GLY A 288 19.91 0.93 -2.47
N VAL A 289 18.95 1.63 -3.07
CA VAL A 289 18.34 2.83 -2.47
C VAL A 289 17.53 2.46 -1.23
N LEU A 290 16.70 1.42 -1.28
CA LEU A 290 15.92 0.96 -0.12
C LEU A 290 16.84 0.52 1.03
N ALA A 291 17.89 -0.25 0.73
CA ALA A 291 18.85 -0.69 1.73
C ALA A 291 19.58 0.51 2.36
N LEU A 292 20.02 1.48 1.55
CA LEU A 292 20.68 2.68 2.05
C LEU A 292 19.76 3.53 2.92
N SER A 293 18.48 3.71 2.53
CA SER A 293 17.49 4.44 3.31
C SER A 293 17.20 3.77 4.66
N ILE A 294 17.07 2.44 4.68
CA ILE A 294 16.85 1.68 5.91
C ILE A 294 18.10 1.75 6.80
N LEU A 295 19.30 1.53 6.25
CA LEU A 295 20.56 1.61 6.99
C LEU A 295 20.78 3.00 7.57
N ALA A 296 20.56 4.06 6.79
CA ALA A 296 20.66 5.43 7.27
C ALA A 296 19.68 5.72 8.42
N SER A 297 18.47 5.16 8.34
CA SER A 297 17.44 5.34 9.39
C SER A 297 17.78 4.60 10.68
N VAL A 298 18.44 3.45 10.59
CA VAL A 298 18.91 2.70 11.77
C VAL A 298 20.13 3.37 12.40
N LEU A 299 21.05 3.90 11.58
CA LEU A 299 22.29 4.54 12.06
C LEU A 299 22.06 5.94 12.63
N TRP A 300 21.09 6.69 12.11
CA TRP A 300 20.70 8.03 12.58
C TRP A 300 19.22 8.08 12.96
N PRO A 301 18.84 7.48 14.11
CA PRO A 301 17.48 7.56 14.60
C PRO A 301 17.11 8.99 15.02
N LYS A 302 15.86 9.39 14.74
CA LYS A 302 15.31 10.69 15.20
C LYS A 302 15.28 10.77 16.74
N PRO A 303 15.65 11.92 17.35
CA PRO A 303 15.49 12.16 18.78
C PRO A 303 14.02 12.04 19.22
N ILE A 304 13.80 11.63 20.47
CA ILE A 304 12.46 11.49 21.06
C ILE A 304 11.89 12.91 21.30
N GLU A 305 10.87 13.31 20.55
CA GLU A 305 10.00 14.42 20.95
C GLU A 305 8.82 13.86 21.76
N GLU A 306 8.57 14.43 22.95
CA GLU A 306 7.57 13.99 23.94
C GLU A 306 6.09 14.14 23.50
N GLY A 307 5.79 14.18 22.21
CA GLY A 307 4.42 14.32 21.66
C GLY A 307 3.95 13.22 20.71
N ASP A 308 4.83 12.32 20.27
CA ASP A 308 4.54 11.35 19.19
C ASP A 308 3.95 10.01 19.68
N THR A 309 3.64 9.89 20.98
CA THR A 309 2.89 8.76 21.53
C THR A 309 1.40 8.95 21.33
N GLY A 310 0.95 8.99 20.08
CA GLY A 310 -0.47 8.94 19.71
C GLY A 310 -1.13 7.57 19.93
N VAL A 311 -0.39 6.56 20.39
CA VAL A 311 -0.94 5.26 20.79
C VAL A 311 -0.38 4.89 22.17
N SER A 312 -1.04 5.40 23.21
CA SER A 312 -0.84 4.96 24.58
C SER A 312 -1.33 3.52 24.73
N LEU A 313 -0.40 2.57 24.65
CA LEU A 313 -0.61 1.16 24.99
C LEU A 313 -0.48 0.90 26.50
N ASP A 314 -1.03 1.79 27.35
CA ASP A 314 -1.05 1.54 28.79
C ASP A 314 -2.48 1.63 29.34
N GLY A 315 -3.03 0.46 29.63
CA GLY A 315 -4.29 0.32 30.34
C GLY A 315 -4.08 0.57 31.82
N GLY A 316 -4.30 1.81 32.26
CA GLY A 316 -4.36 2.18 33.67
C GLY A 316 -5.81 2.38 34.13
N HIS A 317 -6.21 1.70 35.21
CA HIS A 317 -7.54 1.66 35.85
C HIS A 317 -8.27 3.02 35.99
N PRO A 318 -9.62 3.01 35.99
CA PRO A 318 -10.40 4.19 36.37
C PRO A 318 -10.21 4.51 37.87
N PRO A 319 -10.12 5.79 38.27
CA PRO A 319 -10.17 6.18 39.67
C PRO A 319 -11.55 5.90 40.25
N ALA A 320 -11.54 5.50 41.52
CA ALA A 320 -12.70 5.14 42.35
C ALA A 320 -13.70 6.30 42.55
#